data_AF-A0A359M654-F1
#
_entry.id   AF-A0A359M654-F1
#
_cell.length_a   1.000
_cell.length_b   1.000
_cell.length_c   1.000
_cell.angle_alpha   90.00
_cell.angle_beta   90.00
_cell.angle_gamma   90.00
#
_symmetry.space_group_name_H-M   'P 1'
#
loop_
_entity.id
_entity.type
_entity.pdbx_description
1 polymer ?
#
loop_
_entity_poly.entity_id
_entity_poly.type
_entity_poly.pdbx_seq_one_letter_code
_entity_poly.pdbx_strand_id
1 'polypeptide(L)'
;MLLLSLPIAGVSWGQEPAFRLDVADGWRLELADDLRFADPAFDDSSWRRVRFPLAPLPPGENPFEFSRGWIWLRKTAPVPEWAAGRPLALTLGSFAE
;
A
#
# COMPACT_ATOMS: atom_id res chain seq x y z
N MET A 1 30.69 28.54 34.34
CA MET A 1 29.33 28.06 34.00
C MET A 1 29.41 27.48 32.59
N LEU A 2 29.59 26.16 32.46
CA LEU A 2 29.77 25.48 31.17
C LEU A 2 28.39 24.99 30.71
N LEU A 3 27.85 25.54 29.62
CA LEU A 3 26.63 25.04 29.00
C LEU A 3 26.96 23.77 28.22
N LEU A 4 26.54 22.60 28.73
CA LEU A 4 26.50 21.37 27.95
C LEU A 4 25.33 21.47 26.95
N SER A 5 25.66 21.63 25.67
CA SER A 5 24.73 21.38 24.57
C SER A 5 24.52 19.87 24.44
N LEU A 6 23.37 19.38 24.92
CA LEU A 6 22.88 18.06 24.55
C LEU A 6 22.48 18.09 23.07
N PRO A 7 23.11 17.30 22.19
CA PRO A 7 22.55 17.09 20.86
C PRO A 7 21.23 16.35 21.07
N ILE A 8 20.13 16.98 20.69
CA ILE A 8 18.87 16.27 20.47
C ILE A 8 19.13 15.41 19.24
N ALA A 9 19.63 14.20 19.46
CA ALA A 9 19.55 13.14 18.47
C ALA A 9 18.05 12.84 18.34
N GLY A 10 17.38 13.60 17.47
CA GLY A 10 16.10 13.19 16.92
C GLY A 10 16.37 11.89 16.21
N VAL A 11 16.15 10.78 16.89
CA VAL A 11 16.07 9.47 16.25
C VAL A 11 14.94 9.64 15.25
N SER A 12 15.28 9.79 13.98
CA SER A 12 14.31 9.59 12.92
C SER A 12 13.98 8.12 12.98
N TRP A 13 12.94 7.75 13.74
CA TRP A 13 12.29 6.44 13.68
C TRP A 13 11.59 6.23 12.32
N GLY A 14 12.12 6.86 11.27
CA GLY A 14 11.71 6.71 9.90
C GLY A 14 12.25 5.38 9.39
N GLN A 15 11.44 4.35 9.52
CA GLN A 15 11.57 3.08 8.79
C GLN A 15 12.84 2.28 9.15
N GLU A 16 13.01 1.91 10.41
CA GLU A 16 13.95 0.83 10.73
C GLU A 16 13.51 -0.46 10.00
N PRO A 17 14.41 -1.20 9.33
CA PRO A 17 14.05 -2.40 8.57
C PRO A 17 13.28 -3.45 9.39
N ALA A 18 13.49 -3.46 10.71
CA ALA A 18 12.81 -4.35 11.65
C ALA A 18 11.31 -4.05 11.83
N PHE A 19 10.84 -2.85 11.46
CA PHE A 19 9.45 -2.40 11.61
C PHE A 19 8.80 -2.09 10.26
N ARG A 20 9.09 -2.93 9.25
CA ARG A 20 8.46 -2.86 7.93
C ARG A 20 7.60 -4.10 7.68
N LEU A 21 6.32 -3.87 7.36
CA LEU A 21 5.45 -4.90 6.82
C LEU A 21 5.47 -4.80 5.29
N ASP A 22 5.88 -5.88 4.62
CA ASP A 22 5.70 -5.97 3.18
C ASP A 22 4.23 -6.24 2.85
N VAL A 23 3.62 -5.33 2.10
CA VAL A 23 2.23 -5.40 1.65
C VAL A 23 2.13 -5.54 0.13
N ALA A 24 3.22 -5.86 -0.57
CA ALA A 24 3.24 -6.02 -2.03
C ALA A 24 2.27 -7.10 -2.55
N ASP A 25 1.99 -8.11 -1.73
CA ASP A 25 1.17 -9.27 -2.08
C ASP A 25 -0.31 -9.16 -1.67
N GLY A 26 -1.19 -9.76 -2.47
CA GLY A 26 -2.60 -9.94 -2.13
C GLY A 26 -3.45 -8.68 -2.22
N TRP A 27 -3.12 -7.78 -3.15
CA TRP A 27 -4.00 -6.68 -3.53
C TRP A 27 -5.17 -7.20 -4.37
N ARG A 28 -6.30 -6.50 -4.29
CA ARG A 28 -7.49 -6.71 -5.11
C ARG A 28 -7.61 -5.57 -6.10
N LEU A 29 -7.93 -5.88 -7.35
CA LEU A 29 -8.02 -4.92 -8.45
C LEU A 29 -9.36 -5.08 -9.18
N GLU A 30 -10.01 -3.94 -9.42
CA GLU A 30 -11.24 -3.81 -10.21
C GLU A 30 -11.13 -2.68 -11.25
N LEU A 31 -11.71 -2.90 -12.43
CA LEU A 31 -11.72 -1.95 -13.55
C LEU A 31 -13.13 -1.35 -13.69
N ALA A 32 -13.54 -0.60 -12.69
CA ALA A 32 -14.83 0.08 -12.64
C ALA A 32 -14.74 1.32 -11.74
N ASP A 33 -15.76 2.18 -11.79
CA ASP A 33 -15.85 3.34 -10.90
C ASP A 33 -17.13 3.30 -10.08
N ASP A 34 -16.98 2.93 -8.81
CA ASP A 34 -18.09 2.86 -7.87
C ASP A 34 -17.61 3.30 -6.49
N LEU A 35 -18.23 4.35 -5.94
CA LEU A 35 -17.87 4.90 -4.63
C LEU A 35 -18.05 3.91 -3.49
N ARG A 36 -18.88 2.87 -3.65
CA ARG A 36 -19.04 1.79 -2.66
C ARG A 36 -17.75 1.01 -2.44
N PHE A 37 -16.82 1.05 -3.40
CA PHE A 37 -15.51 0.41 -3.30
C PHE A 37 -14.62 1.02 -2.21
N ALA A 38 -14.95 2.19 -1.65
CA ALA A 38 -14.26 2.75 -0.49
C ALA A 38 -14.77 2.21 0.86
N ASP A 39 -15.92 1.54 0.90
CA ASP A 39 -16.50 1.03 2.14
C ASP A 39 -15.61 -0.09 2.72
N PRO A 40 -15.17 0.00 3.99
CA PRO A 40 -14.42 -1.06 4.66
C PRO A 40 -15.17 -2.40 4.70
N ALA A 41 -16.51 -2.39 4.68
CA ALA A 41 -17.34 -3.58 4.70
C ALA A 41 -17.66 -4.14 3.30
N PHE A 42 -17.21 -3.49 2.22
CA PHE A 42 -17.41 -3.97 0.85
C PHE A 42 -16.74 -5.33 0.63
N ASP A 43 -17.49 -6.27 0.06
CA ASP A 43 -16.98 -7.59 -0.33
C ASP A 43 -16.23 -7.52 -1.66
N ASP A 44 -14.91 -7.50 -1.59
CA ASP A 44 -13.99 -7.53 -2.74
C ASP A 44 -13.49 -8.94 -3.07
N SER A 45 -14.17 -10.00 -2.58
CA SER A 45 -13.71 -11.37 -2.73
C SER A 45 -13.61 -11.81 -4.20
N SER A 46 -14.46 -11.27 -5.07
CA SER A 46 -14.52 -11.52 -6.51
C SER A 46 -13.45 -10.77 -7.34
N TRP A 47 -12.80 -9.75 -6.76
CA TRP A 47 -11.84 -8.92 -7.49
C TRP A 47 -10.57 -9.69 -7.84
N ARG A 48 -9.93 -9.29 -8.95
CA ARG A 48 -8.67 -9.91 -9.39
C ARG A 48 -7.60 -9.73 -8.32
N ARG A 49 -6.93 -10.83 -7.93
CA ARG A 49 -5.78 -10.78 -7.02
C ARG A 49 -4.52 -10.42 -7.80
N VAL A 50 -3.77 -9.45 -7.30
CA VAL A 50 -2.50 -9.01 -7.91
C VAL A 50 -1.41 -8.84 -6.85
N ARG A 51 -0.17 -8.88 -7.32
CA ARG A 51 1.04 -8.52 -6.57
C ARG A 51 1.69 -7.32 -7.24
N PHE A 52 2.24 -6.41 -6.45
CA PHE A 52 3.01 -5.27 -6.95
C PHE A 52 4.53 -5.49 -6.82
N PRO A 53 5.37 -4.94 -7.73
CA PRO A 53 4.96 -4.30 -8.99
C PRO A 53 4.20 -5.29 -9.89
N LEU A 54 3.21 -4.79 -10.63
CA LEU A 54 2.40 -5.62 -11.51
C LEU A 54 3.34 -6.34 -12.49
N ALA A 55 3.23 -7.66 -12.55
CA ALA A 55 3.91 -8.42 -13.59
C ALA A 55 3.40 -7.97 -14.97
N PRO A 56 4.23 -8.09 -16.02
CA PRO A 56 3.76 -7.93 -17.39
C PRO A 56 2.53 -8.80 -17.63
N LEU A 57 1.55 -8.26 -18.34
CA LEU A 57 0.33 -8.99 -18.66
C LEU A 57 0.68 -10.26 -19.44
N PRO A 58 0.00 -11.39 -19.16
CA PRO A 58 0.19 -12.60 -19.94
C PRO A 58 -0.27 -12.39 -21.39
N PRO A 59 0.26 -13.18 -22.35
CA PRO A 59 -0.15 -13.09 -23.75
C PRO A 59 -1.67 -13.24 -23.91
N GLY A 60 -2.31 -12.28 -24.59
CA GLY A 60 -3.75 -12.27 -24.84
C GLY A 60 -4.55 -11.35 -23.90
N GLU A 61 -3.95 -10.84 -22.82
CA GLU A 61 -4.54 -9.74 -22.05
C GLU A 61 -4.21 -8.39 -22.71
N ASN A 62 -5.21 -7.52 -22.80
CA ASN A 62 -5.08 -6.26 -23.49
C ASN A 62 -4.47 -5.20 -22.56
N PRO A 63 -3.24 -4.69 -22.82
CA PRO A 63 -2.63 -3.66 -21.99
C PRO A 63 -3.42 -2.35 -21.97
N PHE A 64 -4.30 -2.14 -22.95
CA PHE A 64 -5.19 -1.00 -22.99
C PHE A 64 -6.40 -1.11 -22.03
N GLU A 65 -6.65 -2.26 -21.40
CA GLU A 65 -7.73 -2.37 -20.39
C GLU A 65 -7.53 -1.40 -19.21
N PHE A 66 -6.29 -1.11 -18.85
CA PHE A 66 -5.96 -0.11 -17.84
C PHE A 66 -5.92 1.32 -18.38
N SER A 67 -5.91 1.49 -19.70
CA SER A 67 -5.73 2.80 -20.33
C SER A 67 -7.02 3.60 -20.50
N ARG A 68 -8.17 2.99 -20.19
CA ARG A 68 -9.50 3.60 -20.42
C ARG A 68 -10.43 3.31 -19.25
N GLY A 69 -10.20 3.96 -18.12
CA GLY A 69 -11.14 3.91 -17.01
C GLY A 69 -10.51 4.20 -15.66
N TRP A 70 -11.32 4.00 -14.63
CA TRP A 70 -10.90 4.07 -13.24
C TRP A 70 -10.45 2.69 -12.77
N ILE A 71 -9.37 2.67 -12.00
CA ILE A 71 -8.83 1.45 -11.39
C ILE A 71 -8.95 1.61 -9.89
N TRP A 72 -9.56 0.63 -9.25
CA TRP A 72 -9.59 0.56 -7.79
C TRP A 72 -8.66 -0.53 -7.29
N LEU A 73 -7.88 -0.19 -6.26
CA LEU A 73 -6.99 -1.11 -5.56
C LEU A 73 -7.43 -1.21 -4.10
N ARG A 74 -7.63 -2.44 -3.62
CA ARG A 74 -7.99 -2.71 -2.23
C ARG A 74 -7.01 -3.68 -1.59
N LYS A 75 -6.66 -3.41 -0.33
CA LYS A 75 -5.81 -4.25 0.50
C LYS A 75 -6.35 -4.28 1.92
N THR A 76 -6.70 -5.47 2.38
CA THR A 76 -6.88 -5.77 3.79
C THR A 76 -5.58 -6.40 4.30
N ALA A 77 -5.01 -5.83 5.35
CA ALA A 77 -3.81 -6.32 5.99
C ALA A 77 -3.98 -6.25 7.51
N PRO A 78 -3.61 -7.32 8.25
CA PRO A 78 -3.61 -7.26 9.71
C PRO A 78 -2.54 -6.28 10.18
N VAL A 79 -2.89 -5.45 11.17
CA VAL A 79 -1.89 -4.64 11.88
C VAL A 79 -1.17 -5.56 12.86
N PRO A 80 0.14 -5.78 12.71
CA PRO A 80 0.87 -6.65 13.62
C PRO A 80 0.98 -6.02 15.01
N GLU A 81 1.15 -6.86 16.04
CA GLU A 81 1.17 -6.43 17.44
C GLU A 81 2.20 -5.32 17.70
N TRP A 82 3.39 -5.42 17.10
CA TRP A 82 4.44 -4.42 17.24
C TRP A 82 4.06 -3.03 16.70
N ALA A 83 3.03 -2.94 15.86
CA ALA A 83 2.53 -1.72 15.25
C ALA A 83 1.26 -1.17 15.92
N ALA A 84 0.66 -1.91 16.85
CA ALA A 84 -0.60 -1.53 17.48
C ALA A 84 -0.47 -0.20 18.26
N GLY A 85 -1.40 0.72 18.02
CA GLY A 85 -1.43 2.04 18.67
C GLY A 85 -0.31 2.99 18.24
N ARG A 86 0.49 2.65 17.24
CA ARG A 86 1.57 3.50 16.71
C ARG A 86 1.13 4.20 15.43
N PRO A 87 1.69 5.39 15.11
CA PRO A 87 1.50 6.00 13.81
C PRO A 87 2.01 5.06 12.70
N LEU A 88 1.19 4.87 11.67
CA LEU A 88 1.51 4.04 10.52
C LEU A 88 1.67 4.91 9.27
N ALA A 89 2.55 4.49 8.38
CA ALA A 89 2.69 5.06 7.05
C ALA A 89 2.58 3.96 6.01
N LEU A 90 1.86 4.22 4.92
CA LEU A 90 1.86 3.39 3.72
C LEU A 90 2.82 4.02 2.71
N THR A 91 3.87 3.29 2.35
CA THR A 91 4.79 3.70 1.27
C THR A 91 4.41 2.95 0.01
N LEU A 92 4.06 3.71 -1.03
CA LEU A 92 3.82 3.20 -2.37
C LEU A 92 5.04 3.49 -3.24
N GLY A 93 5.33 2.58 -4.17
CA GLY A 93 6.28 2.84 -5.25
C GLY A 93 5.70 3.80 -6.29
N SER A 94 6.45 4.02 -7.37
CA SER A 94 5.97 4.81 -8.49
C SER A 94 4.77 4.14 -9.18
N PHE A 95 3.80 4.95 -9.56
CA PHE A 95 2.74 4.61 -10.50
C PHE A 95 3.02 5.34 -11.82
N ALA A 96 2.67 4.71 -12.95
CA ALA A 96 2.69 5.39 -14.23
C ALA A 96 1.43 6.27 -14.35
N GLU A 97 1.60 7.53 -14.72
CA GLU A 97 0.53 8.45 -15.17
C GLU A 97 0.36 8.39 -16.69
#